data_AF-A0A819MIU6-F1
#
_entry.id   AF-A0A819MIU6-F1
#
_cell.length_a   1.000
_cell.length_b   1.000
_cell.length_c   1.000
_cell.angle_alpha   90.00
_cell.angle_beta   90.00
_cell.angle_gamma   90.00
#
_symmetry.space_group_name_H-M   'P 1'
#
loop_
_entity.id
_entity.type
_entity.pdbx_description
1 polymer ?
#
loop_
_entity_poly.entity_id
_entity_poly.type
_entity_poly.pdbx_seq_one_letter_code
_entity_poly.pdbx_strand_id
1 'polypeptide(L)'
;IHDLVRKGVETTAYVRNEKARELFKDELATGLLSSIVGTYISIGIYARTIEGHDRLFILVSGSVNKPVSMSKIKEIFGKIAYEQRVRQIVDVSSYNVRIDGIQGIIGHMNTESEDKLLALAEKSSDERSLVILSPGAFMSNHFMNVVVYVNHLYQQKHESIQLSKYFVENSHSPQLEM
;
A
#
# COMPACT_ATOMS: atom_id res chain seq x y z
N ILE A 1 11.71 5.84 7.00
CA ILE A 1 11.92 6.69 8.20
C ILE A 1 13.13 6.19 8.99
N HIS A 2 13.12 4.98 9.56
CA HIS A 2 14.27 4.39 10.27
C HIS A 2 15.63 4.60 9.57
N ASP A 3 15.72 4.30 8.27
CA ASP A 3 16.97 4.44 7.52
C ASP A 3 17.40 5.89 7.27
N LEU A 4 16.47 6.84 7.23
CA LEU A 4 16.79 8.26 7.09
C LEU A 4 17.41 8.79 8.39
N VAL A 5 16.74 8.50 9.52
CA VAL A 5 17.20 8.88 10.86
C VAL A 5 18.57 8.25 11.15
N ARG A 6 18.76 6.96 10.84
CA ARG A 6 20.06 6.27 11.01
C ARG A 6 21.19 6.90 10.20
N LYS A 7 20.87 7.50 9.05
CA LYS A 7 21.84 8.22 8.21
C LYS A 7 22.05 9.68 8.63
N GLY A 8 21.48 10.10 9.76
CA GLY A 8 21.61 11.48 10.25
C GLY A 8 20.74 12.49 9.48
N VAL A 9 19.72 12.04 8.75
CA VAL A 9 18.85 12.93 7.98
C VAL A 9 17.70 13.42 8.85
N GLU A 10 17.65 14.74 9.07
CA GLU A 10 16.52 15.38 9.73
C GLU A 10 15.24 15.13 8.93
N THR A 11 14.23 14.59 9.59
CA THR A 11 13.02 14.07 8.96
C THR A 11 11.79 14.56 9.71
N THR A 12 10.79 15.03 8.97
CA THR A 12 9.47 15.35 9.51
C THR A 12 8.45 14.33 9.01
N ALA A 13 7.78 13.63 9.93
CA ALA A 13 6.71 12.70 9.61
C ALA A 13 5.34 13.37 9.75
N TYR A 14 4.60 13.49 8.66
CA TYR A 14 3.22 13.97 8.65
C TYR A 14 2.25 12.79 8.86
N VAL A 15 1.61 12.74 10.03
CA VAL A 15 0.91 11.53 10.52
C VAL A 15 -0.54 11.81 10.88
N ARG A 16 -1.43 10.81 10.75
CA ARG A 16 -2.87 10.99 11.00
C ARG A 16 -3.26 11.09 12.47
N ASN A 17 -2.45 10.54 13.38
CA ASN A 17 -2.72 10.54 14.81
C ASN A 17 -1.45 10.25 15.61
N GLU A 18 -1.54 10.43 16.92
CA GLU A 18 -0.46 10.27 17.90
C GLU A 18 0.10 8.83 18.00
N LYS A 19 -0.60 7.80 17.49
CA LYS A 19 -0.08 6.41 17.56
C LYS A 19 1.25 6.24 16.81
N ALA A 20 1.51 7.11 15.82
CA ALA A 20 2.78 7.11 15.13
C ALA A 20 3.97 7.42 16.06
N ARG A 21 3.76 8.13 17.16
CA ARG A 21 4.84 8.46 18.11
C ARG A 21 5.35 7.24 18.85
N GLU A 22 4.46 6.29 19.18
CA GLU A 22 4.90 5.03 19.78
C GLU A 22 5.67 4.17 18.77
N LEU A 23 5.23 4.15 17.50
CA LEU A 23 5.89 3.38 16.43
C LEU A 23 7.31 3.87 16.11
N PHE A 24 7.60 5.15 16.38
CA PHE A 24 8.88 5.79 16.07
C PHE A 24 9.54 6.40 17.30
N LYS A 25 9.29 5.86 18.50
CA LYS A 25 9.77 6.44 19.77
C LYS A 25 11.29 6.56 19.82
N ASP A 26 11.99 5.57 19.28
CA ASP A 26 13.45 5.52 19.29
C ASP A 26 14.02 6.59 18.34
N GLU A 27 13.40 6.77 17.17
CA GLU A 27 13.76 7.83 16.23
C GLU A 27 13.46 9.22 16.79
N LEU A 28 12.31 9.41 17.45
CA LEU A 28 11.95 10.67 18.11
C LEU A 28 12.97 11.04 19.20
N ALA A 29 13.45 10.06 19.97
CA ALA A 29 14.44 10.26 21.01
C ALA A 29 15.80 10.74 20.47
N THR A 30 16.11 10.49 19.19
CA THR A 30 17.35 10.99 18.57
C THR A 30 17.33 12.50 18.28
N GLY A 31 16.15 13.14 18.29
CA GLY A 31 15.97 14.52 17.87
C GLY A 31 16.02 14.75 16.35
N LEU A 32 16.33 13.72 15.55
CA LEU A 32 16.35 13.80 14.08
C LEU A 32 14.99 13.55 13.44
N LEU A 33 14.02 13.04 14.19
CA LEU A 33 12.64 12.87 13.74
C LEU A 33 11.73 13.84 14.49
N SER A 34 10.93 14.59 13.74
CA SER A 34 9.75 15.29 14.26
C SER A 34 8.48 14.63 13.72
N SER A 35 7.38 14.71 14.47
CA SER A 35 6.08 14.22 14.04
C SER A 35 5.05 15.34 14.10
N ILE A 36 4.35 15.58 13.00
CA ILE A 36 3.27 16.56 12.93
C ILE A 36 1.97 15.83 12.61
N VAL A 37 0.96 16.05 13.46
CA VAL A 37 -0.36 15.45 13.27
C VAL A 37 -1.18 16.25 12.28
N GLY A 38 -1.68 15.59 11.24
CA GLY A 38 -2.59 16.15 10.27
C GLY A 38 -3.21 15.10 9.35
N THR A 39 -4.15 15.53 8.51
CA THR A 39 -4.85 14.64 7.57
C THR A 39 -4.69 15.16 6.14
N TYR A 40 -5.22 14.41 5.16
CA TYR A 40 -5.20 14.85 3.76
C TYR A 40 -6.02 16.13 3.49
N ILE A 41 -6.95 16.49 4.38
CA ILE A 41 -7.72 17.74 4.28
C ILE A 41 -7.12 18.89 5.09
N SER A 42 -6.12 18.62 5.92
CA SER A 42 -5.48 19.64 6.77
C SER A 42 -4.39 20.41 6.00
N ILE A 43 -4.75 20.95 4.84
CA ILE A 43 -3.83 21.55 3.87
C ILE A 43 -2.96 22.66 4.52
N GLY A 44 -3.54 23.49 5.40
CA GLY A 44 -2.79 24.54 6.09
C GLY A 44 -1.74 24.01 7.08
N ILE A 45 -1.96 22.86 7.69
CA ILE A 45 -0.96 22.21 8.57
C ILE A 45 0.18 21.68 7.71
N TYR A 46 -0.15 20.98 6.62
CA TYR A 46 0.84 20.47 5.68
C TYR A 46 1.70 21.61 5.08
N ALA A 47 1.09 22.72 4.67
CA ALA A 47 1.80 23.86 4.13
C ALA A 47 2.82 24.44 5.14
N ARG A 48 2.49 24.57 6.42
CA ARG A 48 3.48 25.01 7.42
C ARG A 48 4.55 23.97 7.71
N THR A 49 4.21 22.69 7.53
CA THR A 49 5.11 21.57 7.82
C THR A 49 6.21 21.44 6.78
N ILE A 50 5.90 21.67 5.50
CA ILE A 50 6.85 21.45 4.40
C ILE A 50 7.82 22.63 4.21
N GLU A 51 7.61 23.74 4.93
CA GLU A 51 8.45 24.92 4.85
C GLU A 51 9.88 24.60 5.34
N GLY A 52 10.89 25.02 4.57
CA GLY A 52 12.30 24.76 4.88
C GLY A 52 12.79 23.35 4.50
N HIS A 53 11.91 22.46 4.04
CA HIS A 53 12.33 21.15 3.54
C HIS A 53 12.73 21.19 2.06
N ASP A 54 13.76 20.42 1.72
CA ASP A 54 14.27 20.30 0.35
C ASP A 54 13.70 19.10 -0.42
N ARG A 55 13.12 18.13 0.29
CA ARG A 55 12.66 16.85 -0.28
C ARG A 55 11.34 16.42 0.33
N LEU A 56 10.43 15.94 -0.51
CA LEU A 56 9.17 15.34 -0.11
C LEU A 56 9.17 13.87 -0.49
N PHE A 57 8.92 12.98 0.46
CA PHE A 57 8.54 11.59 0.19
C PHE A 57 7.03 11.46 0.37
N ILE A 58 6.31 11.09 -0.70
CA ILE A 58 4.85 11.03 -0.70
C ILE A 58 4.35 9.59 -0.92
N LEU A 59 3.55 9.13 0.05
CA LEU A 59 2.80 7.89 0.00
C LEU A 59 1.36 8.19 0.42
N VAL A 60 0.45 8.14 -0.55
CA VAL A 60 -0.98 8.36 -0.32
C VAL A 60 -1.72 7.05 -0.50
N SER A 61 -2.48 6.66 0.51
CA SER A 61 -3.41 5.55 0.39
C SER A 61 -4.75 6.11 -0.08
N GLY A 62 -5.05 5.88 -1.36
CA GLY A 62 -6.39 6.09 -1.90
C GLY A 62 -7.37 5.05 -1.36
N SER A 63 -8.61 5.46 -1.12
CA SER A 63 -9.70 4.54 -0.82
C SER A 63 -10.83 4.81 -1.80
N VAL A 64 -11.34 3.75 -2.41
CA VAL A 64 -12.43 3.79 -3.39
C VAL A 64 -13.72 4.43 -2.86
N ASN A 65 -13.88 4.45 -1.53
CA ASN A 65 -15.06 4.97 -0.84
C ASN A 65 -14.84 6.34 -0.18
N LYS A 66 -13.72 7.02 -0.45
CA LYS A 66 -13.38 8.28 0.21
C LYS A 66 -13.65 9.49 -0.66
N PRO A 67 -14.05 10.62 -0.04
CA PRO A 67 -14.44 11.83 -0.76
C PRO A 67 -13.28 12.55 -1.46
N VAL A 68 -12.02 12.17 -1.20
CA VAL A 68 -10.85 12.84 -1.78
C VAL A 68 -10.06 11.85 -2.63
N SER A 69 -9.95 12.16 -3.92
CA SER A 69 -9.16 11.38 -4.87
C SER A 69 -7.67 11.40 -4.49
N MET A 70 -7.00 10.25 -4.66
CA MET A 70 -5.56 10.11 -4.47
C MET A 70 -4.78 11.07 -5.37
N SER A 71 -5.19 11.20 -6.64
CA SER A 71 -4.59 12.12 -7.60
C SER A 71 -4.67 13.56 -7.10
N LYS A 72 -5.82 13.95 -6.55
CA LYS A 72 -6.03 15.31 -6.04
C LYS A 72 -5.17 15.62 -4.83
N ILE A 73 -4.99 14.66 -3.92
CA ILE A 73 -4.11 14.83 -2.75
C ILE A 73 -2.67 15.01 -3.20
N LYS A 74 -2.18 14.11 -4.08
CA LYS A 74 -0.82 14.18 -4.61
C LYS A 74 -0.57 15.49 -5.39
N GLU A 75 -1.54 15.95 -6.19
CA GLU A 75 -1.49 17.24 -6.88
C GLU A 75 -1.36 18.41 -5.89
N ILE A 76 -2.22 18.48 -4.87
CA ILE A 76 -2.20 19.57 -3.88
C ILE A 76 -0.87 19.55 -3.11
N PHE A 77 -0.46 18.38 -2.62
CA PHE A 77 0.75 18.26 -1.81
C PHE A 77 2.00 18.57 -2.62
N GLY A 78 2.08 18.08 -3.85
CA GLY A 78 3.18 18.36 -4.77
C GLY A 78 3.25 19.82 -5.17
N LYS A 79 2.10 20.45 -5.46
CA LYS A 79 2.04 21.89 -5.78
C LYS A 79 2.58 22.73 -4.63
N ILE A 80 2.09 22.51 -3.41
CA ILE A 80 2.54 23.26 -2.22
C ILE A 80 4.03 23.03 -1.97
N ALA A 81 4.52 21.80 -2.08
CA ALA A 81 5.93 21.49 -1.89
C ALA A 81 6.81 22.28 -2.88
N TYR A 82 6.45 22.27 -4.15
CA TYR A 82 7.13 23.04 -5.19
C TYR A 82 7.04 24.56 -4.99
N GLU A 83 5.89 25.09 -4.57
CA GLU A 83 5.74 26.50 -4.19
C GLU A 83 6.68 26.87 -3.02
N GLN A 84 6.96 25.93 -2.12
CA GLN A 84 7.86 26.09 -0.98
C GLN A 84 9.31 25.69 -1.27
N ARG A 85 9.68 25.58 -2.54
CA ARG A 85 11.06 25.32 -3.01
C ARG A 85 11.60 23.93 -2.68
N VAL A 86 10.74 22.94 -2.43
CA VAL A 86 11.16 21.53 -2.43
C VAL A 86 11.79 21.21 -3.79
N ARG A 87 13.04 20.73 -3.78
CA ARG A 87 13.81 20.40 -5.00
C ARG A 87 13.53 18.99 -5.50
N GLN A 88 13.05 18.09 -4.64
CA GLN A 88 12.78 16.72 -5.04
C GLN A 88 11.48 16.20 -4.43
N ILE A 89 10.61 15.66 -5.27
CA ILE A 89 9.48 14.84 -4.84
C ILE A 89 9.79 13.39 -5.19
N VAL A 90 9.65 12.50 -4.21
CA VAL A 90 9.72 11.04 -4.39
C VAL A 90 8.33 10.48 -4.13
N ASP A 91 7.66 10.03 -5.19
CA ASP A 91 6.33 9.45 -5.11
C ASP A 91 6.39 7.92 -5.10
N VAL A 92 5.56 7.30 -4.27
CA VAL A 92 5.27 5.87 -4.35
C VAL A 92 4.01 5.67 -5.18
N SER A 93 4.21 5.08 -6.35
CA SER A 93 3.18 4.64 -7.29
C SER A 93 3.02 3.11 -7.21
N SER A 94 2.68 2.46 -8.32
CA SER A 94 2.46 1.03 -8.43
C SER A 94 2.96 0.51 -9.78
N TYR A 95 3.51 -0.71 -9.78
CA TYR A 95 3.80 -1.44 -11.02
C TYR A 95 2.58 -1.55 -11.96
N ASN A 96 1.35 -1.53 -11.41
CA ASN A 96 0.11 -1.61 -12.19
C ASN A 96 -0.09 -0.45 -13.19
N VAL A 97 0.64 0.67 -13.05
CA VAL A 97 0.61 1.77 -14.03
C VAL A 97 1.24 1.37 -15.37
N ARG A 98 2.18 0.41 -15.35
CA ARG A 98 2.95 -0.03 -16.52
C ARG A 98 2.34 -1.23 -17.24
N ILE A 99 1.16 -1.67 -16.83
CA ILE A 99 0.45 -2.79 -17.48
C ILE A 99 -0.40 -2.21 -18.61
N ASP A 100 -0.04 -2.56 -19.85
CA ASP A 100 -0.82 -2.22 -21.04
C ASP A 100 -2.16 -2.95 -21.03
N GLY A 101 -3.25 -2.25 -21.37
CA GLY A 101 -4.60 -2.80 -21.44
C GLY A 101 -5.56 -2.29 -20.36
N ILE A 102 -6.46 -3.15 -19.88
CA ILE A 102 -7.48 -2.78 -18.89
C ILE A 102 -6.83 -2.65 -17.52
N GLN A 103 -6.55 -1.41 -17.10
CA GLN A 103 -6.08 -1.12 -15.76
C GLN A 103 -7.23 -1.29 -14.75
N GLY A 104 -6.99 -2.08 -13.70
CA GLY A 104 -7.87 -2.09 -12.53
C GLY A 104 -7.85 -0.75 -11.79
N ILE A 105 -8.75 -0.56 -10.82
CA ILE A 105 -8.90 0.72 -10.10
C ILE A 105 -7.60 1.23 -9.47
N ILE A 106 -6.72 0.33 -8.99
CA ILE A 106 -5.42 0.69 -8.43
C ILE A 106 -4.49 1.25 -9.52
N GLY A 107 -4.45 0.63 -10.70
CA GLY A 107 -3.67 1.12 -11.84
C GLY A 107 -4.16 2.50 -12.25
N HIS A 108 -5.46 2.65 -12.50
CA HIS A 108 -6.07 3.93 -12.90
C HIS A 108 -5.77 5.07 -11.92
N MET A 109 -5.96 4.87 -10.61
CA MET A 109 -5.70 5.91 -9.61
C MET A 109 -4.23 6.34 -9.58
N ASN A 110 -3.30 5.38 -9.74
CA ASN A 110 -1.87 5.69 -9.75
C ASN A 110 -1.46 6.38 -11.05
N THR A 111 -2.00 5.94 -12.21
CA THR A 111 -1.77 6.61 -13.50
C THR A 111 -2.19 8.08 -13.44
N GLU A 112 -3.41 8.37 -12.98
CA GLU A 112 -3.90 9.75 -12.84
C GLU A 112 -3.03 10.55 -11.86
N SER A 113 -2.51 9.91 -10.82
CA SER A 113 -1.61 10.56 -9.86
C SER A 113 -0.24 10.88 -10.44
N GLU A 114 0.35 9.96 -11.21
CA GLU A 114 1.63 10.16 -11.91
C GLU A 114 1.50 11.34 -12.88
N ASP A 115 0.44 11.37 -13.69
CA ASP A 115 0.20 12.43 -14.68
C ASP A 115 0.13 13.82 -14.03
N LYS A 116 -0.54 13.94 -12.87
CA LYS A 116 -0.64 15.21 -12.14
C LYS A 116 0.71 15.67 -11.60
N LEU A 117 1.51 14.76 -11.04
CA LEU A 117 2.83 15.10 -10.50
C LEU A 117 3.81 15.44 -11.63
N LEU A 118 3.77 14.70 -12.75
CA LEU A 118 4.57 14.98 -13.95
C LEU A 118 4.26 16.38 -14.50
N ALA A 119 2.98 16.70 -14.68
CA ALA A 119 2.56 18.02 -15.15
C ALA A 119 2.97 19.17 -14.20
N LEU A 120 3.08 18.91 -12.89
CA LEU A 120 3.61 19.89 -11.93
C LEU A 120 5.13 20.04 -12.03
N ALA A 121 5.84 18.93 -12.22
CA ALA A 121 7.29 18.92 -12.37
C ALA A 121 7.74 19.63 -13.65
N GLU A 122 7.08 19.37 -14.78
CA GLU A 122 7.35 20.02 -16.08
C GLU A 122 7.21 21.55 -16.02
N LYS A 123 6.23 22.05 -15.26
CA LYS A 123 6.01 23.49 -15.07
C LYS A 123 7.04 24.16 -14.18
N SER A 124 7.83 23.40 -13.44
CA SER A 124 8.72 23.90 -12.39
C SER A 124 10.21 23.78 -12.78
N SER A 125 10.52 23.99 -14.06
CA SER A 125 11.70 23.50 -14.80
C SER A 125 13.09 23.80 -14.24
N ASP A 126 13.24 24.72 -13.30
CA ASP A 126 14.56 25.15 -12.84
C ASP A 126 14.87 24.45 -11.50
N GLU A 127 15.68 23.39 -11.59
CA GLU A 127 16.28 22.65 -10.46
C GLU A 127 15.36 21.69 -9.67
N ARG A 128 14.14 21.41 -10.16
CA ARG A 128 13.21 20.48 -9.50
C ARG A 128 13.21 19.10 -10.16
N SER A 129 13.15 18.07 -9.32
CA SER A 129 13.12 16.67 -9.74
C SER A 129 11.88 15.96 -9.20
N LEU A 130 11.36 15.03 -9.99
CA LEU A 130 10.34 14.08 -9.60
C LEU A 130 10.89 12.67 -9.80
N VAL A 131 10.79 11.83 -8.77
CA VAL A 131 11.15 10.42 -8.81
C VAL A 131 9.90 9.62 -8.52
N ILE A 132 9.52 8.72 -9.42
CA ILE A 132 8.37 7.83 -9.24
C ILE A 132 8.89 6.43 -8.99
N LEU A 133 8.57 5.89 -7.82
CA LEU A 133 8.86 4.51 -7.44
C LEU A 133 7.64 3.64 -7.76
N SER A 134 7.81 2.63 -8.62
CA SER A 134 6.72 1.72 -9.03
C SER A 134 6.97 0.31 -8.46
N PRO A 135 6.78 0.08 -7.14
CA PRO A 135 6.98 -1.23 -6.53
C PRO A 135 6.00 -2.26 -7.10
N GLY A 136 6.47 -3.51 -7.17
CA GLY A 136 5.63 -4.69 -7.36
C GLY A 136 4.89 -5.07 -6.07
N ALA A 137 4.57 -6.35 -5.91
CA ALA A 137 3.95 -6.83 -4.67
C ALA A 137 4.93 -6.73 -3.49
N PHE A 138 4.45 -6.22 -2.36
CA PHE A 138 5.22 -6.25 -1.11
C PHE A 138 5.26 -7.68 -0.58
N MET A 139 6.45 -8.19 -0.28
CA MET A 139 6.61 -9.54 0.30
C MET A 139 5.84 -9.71 1.62
N SER A 140 5.61 -8.62 2.36
CA SER A 140 4.77 -8.61 3.56
C SER A 140 3.33 -9.07 3.29
N ASN A 141 2.84 -8.95 2.06
CA ASN A 141 1.50 -9.41 1.70
C ASN A 141 1.40 -10.94 1.69
N HIS A 142 2.52 -11.67 1.59
CA HIS A 142 2.49 -13.13 1.66
C HIS A 142 2.03 -13.66 3.02
N PHE A 143 2.19 -12.87 4.09
CA PHE A 143 1.67 -13.21 5.42
C PHE A 143 0.15 -13.07 5.54
N MET A 144 -0.52 -12.47 4.55
CA MET A 144 -1.97 -12.29 4.50
C MET A 144 -2.66 -13.33 3.60
N ASN A 145 -1.90 -14.13 2.84
CA ASN A 145 -2.47 -15.17 2.00
C ASN A 145 -2.87 -16.36 2.86
N VAL A 146 -4.16 -16.74 2.81
CA VAL A 146 -4.63 -18.02 3.33
C VAL A 146 -3.94 -19.12 2.54
N VAL A 147 -3.04 -19.86 3.19
CA VAL A 147 -2.57 -21.14 2.66
C VAL A 147 -3.70 -22.14 2.87
N VAL A 148 -4.47 -22.41 1.81
CA VAL A 148 -5.46 -23.49 1.82
C VAL A 148 -4.70 -24.80 1.69
N TYR A 149 -4.52 -25.52 2.80
CA TYR A 149 -4.05 -26.90 2.76
C TYR A 149 -5.18 -27.81 2.27
N VAL A 150 -5.10 -28.28 1.04
CA VAL A 150 -5.93 -29.41 0.58
C VAL A 150 -5.28 -30.68 1.10
N ASN A 151 -5.78 -31.20 2.22
CA ASN A 151 -5.29 -32.45 2.79
C ASN A 151 -5.86 -33.62 1.97
N HIS A 152 -5.04 -34.25 1.13
CA HIS A 152 -5.48 -35.35 0.25
C HIS A 152 -6.03 -36.57 1.02
N LEU A 153 -5.76 -36.65 2.32
CA LEU A 153 -6.23 -37.71 3.22
C LEU A 153 -7.74 -37.66 3.53
N TYR A 154 -8.44 -36.57 3.23
CA TYR A 154 -9.89 -36.50 3.41
C TYR A 154 -10.68 -37.23 2.31
N GLN A 155 -10.13 -37.39 1.10
CA GLN A 155 -10.81 -38.13 0.03
C GLN A 155 -10.76 -39.66 0.25
N GLN A 156 -9.62 -40.22 0.65
CA GLN A 156 -9.50 -41.67 0.88
C GLN A 156 -10.36 -42.18 2.05
N LYS A 157 -10.56 -41.36 3.09
CA LYS A 157 -11.41 -41.74 4.23
C LYS A 157 -12.90 -41.77 3.87
N HIS A 158 -13.35 -40.96 2.91
CA HIS A 158 -14.74 -40.96 2.45
C HIS A 158 -15.03 -42.08 1.44
N GLU A 159 -14.08 -42.43 0.57
CA GLU A 159 -14.22 -43.57 -0.36
C GLU A 159 -14.24 -44.92 0.38
N SER A 160 -13.38 -45.09 1.39
CA SER A 160 -13.35 -46.32 2.19
C SER A 160 -14.63 -46.53 3.02
N ILE A 161 -15.24 -45.45 3.53
CA ILE A 161 -16.52 -45.52 4.25
C ILE A 161 -17.68 -45.85 3.30
N GLN A 162 -17.71 -45.27 2.10
CA GLN A 162 -18.73 -45.57 1.07
C GLN A 162 -18.64 -47.03 0.59
N LEU A 163 -17.43 -47.53 0.31
CA LEU A 163 -17.21 -48.92 -0.10
C LEU A 163 -17.59 -49.90 1.02
N SER A 164 -17.27 -49.60 2.28
CA SER A 164 -17.65 -50.46 3.41
C SER A 164 -19.16 -50.58 3.61
N LYS A 165 -19.93 -49.51 3.38
CA LYS A 165 -21.40 -49.55 3.45
C LYS A 165 -22.01 -50.36 2.31
N TYR A 166 -21.46 -50.22 1.10
CA TYR A 166 -21.92 -50.96 -0.09
C TYR A 166 -21.73 -52.48 0.04
N PHE A 167 -20.67 -52.93 0.73
CA PHE A 167 -20.41 -54.36 0.98
C PHE A 167 -21.27 -54.93 2.11
N VAL A 168 -21.62 -54.14 3.13
CA VAL A 168 -22.50 -54.58 4.23
C VAL A 168 -23.94 -54.72 3.73
N GLU A 169 -24.45 -53.75 2.96
CA GLU A 169 -25.84 -53.76 2.47
C GLU A 169 -26.14 -54.85 1.43
N ASN A 170 -25.14 -55.31 0.66
CA ASN A 170 -25.31 -56.36 -0.36
C ASN A 170 -24.96 -57.78 0.11
N SER A 171 -24.60 -57.97 1.38
CA SER A 171 -24.25 -59.28 1.96
C SER A 171 -25.47 -60.11 2.43
N HIS A 172 -26.70 -59.61 2.24
CA HIS A 172 -27.95 -60.31 2.54
C HIS A 172 -28.80 -60.45 1.29
N SER A 173 -28.31 -61.24 0.32
CA SER A 173 -29.18 -61.81 -0.71
C SER A 173 -29.84 -63.07 -0.15
N PRO A 174 -31.18 -63.22 -0.25
CA PRO A 174 -31.88 -64.38 0.29
C PRO A 174 -31.50 -65.65 -0.48
N GLN A 175 -31.31 -66.74 0.28
CA GLN A 175 -31.12 -68.08 -0.25
C GLN A 175 -32.31 -68.46 -1.13
N LEU A 176 -32.03 -68.88 -2.36
CA LEU A 176 -32.99 -69.54 -3.25
C LEU A 176 -33.50 -70.82 -2.59
N GLU A 177 -34.79 -70.89 -2.27
CA GLU A 177 -35.48 -72.17 -2.07
C GLU A 177 -35.86 -72.74 -3.46
N MET A 178 -35.51 -74.02 -3.67
CA MET A 178 -35.88 -74.85 -4.81
C MET A 178 -37.26 -75.45 -4.63
#